data_AF-A0AAD6U853-F1
#
_entry.id   AF-A0AAD6U853-F1
#
_cell.length_a   1.000
_cell.length_b   1.000
_cell.length_c   1.000
_cell.angle_alpha   90.00
_cell.angle_beta   90.00
_cell.angle_gamma   90.00
#
_symmetry.space_group_name_H-M   'P 1'
#
loop_
_entity.id
_entity.type
_entity.pdbx_description
1 polymer ?
#
loop_
_entity_poly.entity_id
_entity_poly.type
_entity_poly.pdbx_seq_one_letter_code
_entity_poly.pdbx_strand_id
1 'polypeptide(L)'
;MDAFFDNKTNLVSARICAALDDAPLYTVATAHATFRGRVRTVLRDANPLPGAPRDAIVGAINWAERSVEVRGVRRACKDVRRSESNGIFGKKTRYWRWGPGRKEYELTYTHEEWKAMLPPDTADVPADADRTPDTPDKSAKPETDESKQDPALAARLAVPFRPHLFTKSPPPALHLTPAALVDDEVFLILVLIYEEVRRQDKTNTSLPE
;
A
#
# COMPACT_ATOMS: atom_id res chain seq x y z
N MET A 1 0.70 -13.75 -2.84
CA MET A 1 -0.04 -13.44 -4.07
C MET A 1 0.90 -12.71 -4.98
N ASP A 2 1.14 -13.30 -6.14
CA ASP A 2 1.86 -12.68 -7.24
C ASP A 2 0.87 -12.32 -8.32
N ALA A 3 0.89 -11.07 -8.76
CA ALA A 3 -0.02 -10.53 -9.74
C ALA A 3 0.66 -9.47 -10.60
N PHE A 4 0.02 -9.10 -11.71
CA PHE A 4 0.48 -8.01 -12.56
C PHE A 4 -0.69 -7.19 -13.09
N PHE A 5 -0.40 -5.96 -13.50
CA PHE A 5 -1.36 -5.09 -14.15
C PHE A 5 -1.30 -5.32 -15.66
N ASP A 6 -2.42 -5.71 -16.26
CA ASP A 6 -2.49 -6.02 -17.69
C ASP A 6 -2.35 -4.77 -18.60
N ASN A 7 -2.50 -3.58 -18.03
CA ASN A 7 -2.40 -2.31 -18.74
C ASN A 7 -1.10 -1.56 -18.41
N LYS A 8 -0.01 -1.94 -19.11
CA LYS A 8 1.29 -1.25 -19.16
C LYS A 8 1.54 -0.28 -18.00
N THR A 9 1.49 1.02 -18.21
CA THR A 9 1.81 2.02 -17.18
C THR A 9 0.57 2.58 -16.48
N ASN A 10 -0.64 2.20 -16.90
CA ASN A 10 -1.88 2.80 -16.42
C ASN A 10 -2.53 1.94 -15.34
N LEU A 11 -2.06 2.10 -14.11
CA LEU A 11 -2.60 1.39 -12.94
C LEU A 11 -4.06 1.73 -12.61
N VAL A 12 -4.57 2.85 -13.09
CA VAL A 12 -5.90 3.38 -12.73
C VAL A 12 -7.00 2.92 -13.68
N SER A 13 -6.65 2.15 -14.71
CA SER A 13 -7.57 1.57 -15.69
C SER A 13 -7.01 0.23 -16.18
N ALA A 14 -6.92 -0.75 -15.28
CA ALA A 14 -6.25 -2.03 -15.53
C ALA A 14 -7.00 -3.18 -14.86
N ARG A 15 -6.76 -4.41 -15.31
CA ARG A 15 -7.04 -5.62 -14.54
C ARG A 15 -5.77 -6.04 -13.80
N ILE A 16 -5.96 -6.47 -12.56
CA ILE A 16 -4.92 -7.12 -11.77
C ILE A 16 -5.12 -8.62 -11.98
N CYS A 17 -4.19 -9.26 -12.67
CA CYS A 17 -4.24 -10.67 -13.02
C CYS A 17 -3.27 -11.47 -12.15
N ALA A 18 -3.64 -12.68 -11.77
CA ALA A 18 -2.75 -13.62 -11.10
C ALA A 18 -1.57 -13.97 -12.03
N ALA A 19 -0.35 -14.05 -11.47
CA ALA A 19 0.84 -14.37 -12.26
C ALA A 19 0.93 -15.85 -12.70
N LEU A 20 0.14 -16.74 -12.07
CA LEU A 20 0.21 -18.18 -12.31
C LEU A 20 -0.56 -18.59 -13.58
N ASP A 21 -1.73 -18.02 -13.78
CA ASP A 21 -2.72 -18.46 -14.79
C ASP A 21 -3.42 -17.30 -15.52
N ASP A 22 -2.93 -16.06 -15.33
CA ASP A 22 -3.51 -14.83 -15.86
C ASP A 22 -4.98 -14.59 -15.48
N ALA A 23 -5.50 -15.30 -14.47
CA ALA A 23 -6.87 -15.14 -14.02
C ALA A 23 -7.07 -13.73 -13.44
N PRO A 24 -8.13 -13.00 -13.86
CA PRO A 24 -8.39 -11.68 -13.29
C PRO A 24 -8.78 -11.83 -11.81
N LEU A 25 -8.08 -11.12 -10.94
CA LEU A 25 -8.36 -11.05 -9.50
C LEU A 25 -9.17 -9.80 -9.18
N TYR A 26 -8.76 -8.67 -9.74
CA TYR A 26 -9.45 -7.40 -9.57
C TYR A 26 -9.52 -6.61 -10.87
N THR A 27 -10.52 -5.73 -10.96
CA THR A 27 -10.61 -4.70 -12.00
C THR A 27 -10.49 -3.31 -11.38
N VAL A 28 -9.55 -2.51 -11.86
CA VAL A 28 -9.35 -1.11 -11.50
C VAL A 28 -9.93 -0.22 -12.59
N ALA A 29 -10.84 0.68 -12.23
CA ALA A 29 -11.43 1.62 -13.16
C ALA A 29 -11.49 3.02 -12.55
N THR A 30 -11.23 4.05 -13.35
CA THR A 30 -11.25 5.44 -12.88
C THR A 30 -12.25 6.28 -13.63
N ALA A 31 -13.11 6.96 -12.88
CA ALA A 31 -13.99 7.99 -13.39
C ALA A 31 -13.25 9.34 -13.46
N HIS A 32 -13.40 10.02 -14.59
CA HIS A 32 -12.87 11.35 -14.84
C HIS A 32 -14.02 12.35 -14.90
N ALA A 33 -13.82 13.53 -14.31
CA ALA A 33 -14.69 14.68 -14.56
C ALA A 33 -14.15 15.45 -15.75
N THR A 34 -15.05 15.95 -16.60
CA THR A 34 -14.74 16.63 -17.87
C THR A 34 -13.63 17.68 -17.77
N PHE A 35 -13.52 18.39 -16.64
CA PHE A 35 -12.51 19.45 -16.44
C PHE A 35 -11.73 19.37 -15.12
N ARG A 36 -11.97 18.36 -14.27
CA ARG A 36 -11.36 18.26 -12.92
C ARG A 36 -10.41 17.08 -12.74
N GLY A 37 -10.06 16.40 -13.83
CA GLY A 37 -9.18 15.22 -13.78
C GLY A 37 -9.86 14.02 -13.12
N ARG A 38 -9.07 13.19 -12.42
CA ARG A 38 -9.55 11.96 -11.77
C ARG A 38 -10.47 12.30 -10.60
N VAL A 39 -11.65 11.68 -10.57
CA VAL A 39 -12.64 11.85 -9.49
C VAL A 39 -12.57 10.68 -8.53
N ARG A 40 -12.73 9.46 -9.06
CA ARG A 40 -12.80 8.23 -8.25
C ARG A 40 -12.19 7.06 -9.00
N THR A 41 -11.27 6.35 -8.36
CA THR A 41 -10.79 5.04 -8.81
C THR A 41 -11.48 3.98 -7.97
N VAL A 42 -12.06 2.96 -8.61
CA VAL A 42 -12.71 1.83 -7.94
C VAL A 42 -11.96 0.55 -8.23
N LEU A 43 -11.83 -0.29 -7.20
CA LEU A 43 -11.32 -1.65 -7.26
C LEU A 43 -12.52 -2.59 -7.09
N ARG A 44 -12.76 -3.42 -8.10
CA ARG A 44 -13.83 -4.42 -8.10
C ARG A 44 -13.24 -5.81 -8.04
N ASP A 45 -13.90 -6.69 -7.28
CA ASP A 45 -13.60 -8.12 -7.30
C ASP A 45 -13.98 -8.69 -8.67
N ALA A 46 -13.06 -9.41 -9.31
CA ALA A 46 -13.32 -10.06 -10.59
C ALA A 46 -14.07 -11.39 -10.43
N ASN A 47 -14.04 -11.99 -9.23
CA ASN A 47 -14.64 -13.30 -8.94
C ASN A 47 -15.55 -13.22 -7.71
N PRO A 48 -16.62 -12.41 -7.74
CA PRO A 48 -17.52 -12.27 -6.59
C PRO A 48 -18.19 -13.60 -6.25
N LEU A 49 -18.41 -13.84 -4.95
CA LEU A 49 -19.15 -15.02 -4.48
C LEU A 49 -20.53 -15.12 -5.14
N PRO A 50 -21.04 -16.34 -5.40
CA PRO A 50 -22.39 -16.52 -5.92
C PRO A 50 -23.43 -15.78 -5.05
N GLY A 51 -24.21 -14.89 -5.67
CA GLY A 51 -25.20 -14.06 -5.00
C GLY A 51 -24.70 -12.67 -4.56
N ALA A 52 -23.39 -12.42 -4.59
CA ALA A 52 -22.88 -11.06 -4.48
C ALA A 52 -23.12 -10.28 -5.79
N PRO A 53 -23.22 -8.94 -5.73
CA PRO A 53 -23.31 -8.11 -6.94
C PRO A 53 -22.11 -8.38 -7.85
N ARG A 54 -22.36 -8.55 -9.16
CA ARG A 54 -21.29 -8.77 -10.17
C ARG A 54 -20.25 -7.64 -10.19
N ASP A 55 -20.64 -6.44 -9.75
CA ASP A 55 -19.79 -5.26 -9.68
C ASP A 55 -19.43 -4.88 -8.24
N ALA A 56 -19.27 -5.86 -7.36
CA ALA A 56 -18.92 -5.63 -5.96
C ALA A 56 -17.64 -4.78 -5.84
N ILE A 57 -17.82 -3.53 -5.41
CA ILE A 57 -16.72 -2.62 -5.13
C ILE A 57 -16.10 -3.04 -3.81
N VAL A 58 -14.88 -3.57 -3.87
CA VAL A 58 -14.12 -3.95 -2.67
C VAL A 58 -13.34 -2.76 -2.09
N GLY A 59 -13.05 -1.77 -2.92
CA GLY A 59 -12.45 -0.53 -2.44
C GLY A 59 -12.43 0.60 -3.46
N ALA A 60 -12.10 1.81 -3.01
CA ALA A 60 -12.02 2.98 -3.86
C ALA A 60 -11.03 4.03 -3.35
N ILE A 61 -10.46 4.80 -4.29
CA ILE A 61 -9.72 6.04 -4.03
C ILE A 61 -10.60 7.19 -4.51
N ASN A 62 -10.99 8.06 -3.59
CA ASN A 62 -11.73 9.28 -3.91
C ASN A 62 -10.72 10.44 -3.96
N TRP A 63 -10.32 10.83 -5.17
CA TRP A 63 -9.19 11.73 -5.40
C TRP A 63 -9.45 13.16 -4.94
N ALA A 64 -10.65 13.67 -5.24
CA ALA A 64 -11.05 15.03 -4.87
C ALA A 64 -11.06 15.23 -3.34
N GLU A 65 -11.62 14.26 -2.62
CA GLU A 65 -11.73 14.29 -1.16
C GLU A 65 -10.49 13.72 -0.45
N ARG A 66 -9.52 13.19 -1.19
CA ARG A 66 -8.31 12.55 -0.67
C ARG A 66 -8.64 11.53 0.42
N SER A 67 -9.47 10.55 0.08
CA SER A 67 -9.91 9.50 0.99
C SER A 67 -9.89 8.14 0.32
N VAL A 68 -9.64 7.08 1.09
CA VAL A 68 -9.68 5.68 0.64
C VAL A 68 -10.88 4.99 1.28
N GLU A 69 -11.50 4.09 0.54
CA GLU A 69 -12.63 3.27 0.95
C GLU A 69 -12.22 1.80 0.85
N VAL A 70 -12.39 1.03 1.91
CA VAL A 70 -12.12 -0.42 1.94
C VAL A 70 -13.36 -1.10 2.47
N ARG A 71 -13.95 -2.00 1.67
CA ARG A 71 -15.16 -2.77 2.00
C ARG A 71 -16.30 -1.89 2.54
N GLY A 72 -16.56 -0.76 1.86
CA GLY A 72 -17.62 0.20 2.21
C GLY A 72 -17.28 1.17 3.36
N VAL A 73 -16.16 0.99 4.06
CA VAL A 73 -15.71 1.91 5.11
C VAL A 73 -14.77 2.94 4.52
N ARG A 74 -15.15 4.22 4.61
CA ARG A 74 -14.39 5.35 4.07
C ARG A 74 -13.54 6.03 5.14
N ARG A 75 -12.29 6.36 4.82
CA ARG A 75 -11.36 7.11 5.68
C ARG A 75 -10.58 8.15 4.89
N ALA A 76 -10.37 9.34 5.47
CA ALA A 76 -9.54 10.34 4.83
C ALA A 76 -8.06 9.90 4.82
N CYS A 77 -7.33 10.18 3.75
CA CYS A 77 -5.92 9.82 3.64
C CYS A 77 -5.10 10.45 4.77
N LYS A 78 -5.48 11.61 5.30
CA LYS A 78 -4.80 12.24 6.44
C LYS A 78 -4.92 11.44 7.75
N ASP A 79 -5.97 10.62 7.88
CA ASP A 79 -6.23 9.84 9.10
C ASP A 79 -5.55 8.46 9.04
N VAL A 80 -5.33 7.93 7.82
CA VAL A 80 -4.68 6.64 7.60
C VAL A 80 -3.23 6.76 7.13
N ARG A 81 -2.76 7.97 6.83
CA ARG A 81 -1.39 8.25 6.38
C ARG A 81 -0.71 9.26 7.28
N ARG A 82 0.38 8.82 7.88
CA ARG A 82 1.36 9.65 8.58
C ARG A 82 2.57 9.86 7.69
N SER A 83 3.26 10.96 7.86
CA SER A 83 4.56 11.14 7.22
C SER A 83 5.52 11.75 8.22
N GLU A 84 6.71 11.18 8.28
CA GLU A 84 7.79 11.71 9.09
C GLU A 84 8.86 12.27 8.15
N SER A 85 9.43 13.40 8.56
CA SER A 85 10.59 13.99 7.92
C SER A 85 11.69 14.06 8.96
N ASN A 86 12.82 13.39 8.70
CA ASN A 86 14.00 13.48 9.55
C ASN A 86 14.73 14.82 9.29
N GLY A 87 14.11 15.94 9.71
CA GLY A 87 14.62 17.29 9.53
C GLY A 87 14.28 17.96 8.20
N ILE A 88 14.82 19.17 7.99
CA ILE A 88 14.51 20.07 6.86
C ILE A 88 14.94 19.48 5.50
N PHE A 89 15.96 18.62 5.48
CA PHE A 89 16.47 17.95 4.26
C PHE A 89 16.32 16.42 4.29
N GLY A 90 15.58 15.88 5.27
CA GLY A 90 15.42 14.44 5.43
C GLY A 90 14.54 13.81 4.35
N LYS A 91 14.82 12.54 4.02
CA LYS A 91 13.91 11.73 3.20
C LYS A 91 12.57 11.62 3.94
N LYS A 92 11.47 11.89 3.22
CA LYS A 92 10.12 11.78 3.78
C LYS A 92 9.67 10.33 3.79
N THR A 93 9.61 9.73 4.96
CA THR A 93 9.05 8.39 5.18
C THR A 93 7.54 8.49 5.32
N ARG A 94 6.81 7.54 4.73
CA ARG A 94 5.34 7.52 4.77
C ARG A 94 4.90 6.27 5.48
N TYR A 95 3.99 6.42 6.43
CA TYR A 95 3.41 5.31 7.14
C TYR A 95 1.92 5.26 6.85
N TRP A 96 1.41 4.06 6.62
CA TRP A 96 0.02 3.81 6.29
C TRP A 96 -0.56 2.78 7.23
N ARG A 97 -1.67 3.11 7.89
CA ARG A 97 -2.39 2.22 8.80
C ARG A 97 -3.89 2.42 8.61
N TRP A 98 -4.62 1.34 8.33
CA TRP A 98 -6.05 1.44 8.09
C TRP A 98 -6.85 1.82 9.34
N GLY A 99 -6.46 1.30 10.51
CA GLY A 99 -7.12 1.57 11.79
C GLY A 99 -6.27 1.11 12.98
N PRO A 100 -6.68 1.42 14.22
CA PRO A 100 -5.86 1.17 15.42
C PRO A 100 -5.54 -0.31 15.65
N GLY A 101 -6.44 -1.23 15.30
CA GLY A 101 -6.20 -2.68 15.40
C GLY A 101 -5.56 -3.30 14.15
N ARG A 102 -4.90 -2.50 13.31
CA ARG A 102 -4.30 -2.94 12.05
C ARG A 102 -2.83 -2.56 11.99
N LYS A 103 -2.07 -3.33 11.23
CA LYS A 103 -0.63 -3.12 11.09
C LYS A 103 -0.37 -1.76 10.42
N GLU A 104 0.68 -1.08 10.88
CA GLU A 104 1.20 0.10 10.20
C GLU A 104 2.31 -0.33 9.24
N TYR A 105 2.27 0.21 8.03
CA TYR A 105 3.20 -0.11 6.97
C TYR A 105 4.05 1.10 6.62
N GLU A 106 5.36 0.95 6.67
CA GLU A 106 6.29 1.93 6.11
C GLU A 106 6.34 1.76 4.59
N LEU A 107 6.00 2.81 3.85
CA LEU A 107 6.07 2.84 2.39
C LEU A 107 7.32 3.59 1.92
N THR A 108 8.16 2.87 1.18
CA THR A 108 9.36 3.41 0.53
C THR A 108 9.32 3.19 -0.97
N TYR A 109 9.89 4.12 -1.73
CA TYR A 109 10.08 3.98 -3.18
C TYR A 109 11.57 3.96 -3.49
N THR A 110 12.07 2.85 -4.02
CA THR A 110 13.47 2.69 -4.42
C THR A 110 13.56 1.86 -5.69
N HIS A 111 14.44 2.24 -6.62
CA HIS A 111 14.70 1.50 -7.87
C HIS A 111 13.45 1.05 -8.64
N GLU A 112 12.50 1.97 -8.85
CA GLU A 112 11.25 1.68 -9.60
C GLU A 112 10.28 0.74 -8.87
N GLU A 113 10.50 0.49 -7.58
CA GLU A 113 9.64 -0.34 -6.76
C GLU A 113 9.12 0.44 -5.55
N TRP A 114 7.81 0.34 -5.32
CA TRP A 114 7.22 0.62 -4.02
C TRP A 114 7.34 -0.61 -3.14
N LYS A 115 7.75 -0.42 -1.89
CA LYS A 115 7.81 -1.46 -0.86
C LYS A 115 7.02 -1.00 0.35
N ALA A 116 6.09 -1.84 0.80
CA ALA A 116 5.40 -1.71 2.08
C ALA A 116 6.08 -2.67 3.07
N MET A 117 6.74 -2.11 4.07
CA MET A 117 7.48 -2.84 5.08
C MET A 117 6.71 -2.79 6.40
N LEU A 118 6.72 -3.89 7.14
CA LEU A 118 6.33 -3.90 8.54
C LEU A 118 7.53 -3.43 9.35
N PRO A 119 7.36 -2.43 10.24
CA PRO A 119 8.42 -2.05 11.15
C PRO A 119 8.79 -3.26 12.02
N PRO A 120 10.10 -3.48 12.29
CA PRO A 120 10.54 -4.57 13.14
C PRO A 120 9.91 -4.39 14.52
N ASP A 121 9.22 -5.44 14.98
CA ASP A 121 8.42 -5.52 16.21
C ASP A 121 8.34 -4.23 17.03
N THR A 122 7.29 -3.45 16.77
CA THR A 122 6.53 -2.89 17.88
C THR A 122 5.77 -4.07 18.48
N ALA A 123 6.51 -4.97 19.14
CA ALA A 123 5.95 -6.06 19.91
C ALA A 123 4.82 -5.47 20.72
N ASP A 124 3.65 -6.10 20.63
CA ASP A 124 2.44 -5.78 21.37
C ASP A 124 2.82 -5.25 22.76
N VAL A 125 2.87 -3.91 22.92
CA VAL A 125 2.84 -3.31 24.23
C VAL A 125 1.36 -3.33 24.55
N PRO A 126 0.86 -4.32 25.31
CA PRO A 126 -0.53 -4.28 25.73
C PRO A 126 -0.74 -2.91 26.39
N ALA A 127 -1.77 -2.19 25.94
CA ALA A 127 -2.13 -0.88 26.45
C ALA A 127 -2.61 -0.89 27.91
N ASP A 128 -2.39 -1.99 28.64
CA ASP A 128 -2.80 -2.21 30.02
C ASP A 128 -1.67 -2.89 30.79
N ALA A 129 -0.94 -2.10 31.57
CA ALA A 129 -0.27 -2.57 32.78
C ALA A 129 -0.06 -1.37 33.71
N ASP A 130 -1.13 -1.01 34.40
CA ASP A 130 -1.06 -0.47 35.74
C ASP A 130 -0.21 -1.42 36.60
N ARG A 131 1.08 -1.11 36.78
CA ARG A 131 1.98 -1.85 37.68
C ARG A 131 2.71 -0.86 38.58
N THR A 132 2.28 -0.89 39.83
CA THR A 132 2.92 -0.35 41.02
C THR A 132 4.39 -0.81 41.13
N PRO A 133 5.28 0.02 41.67
CA PRO A 133 6.70 -0.30 41.82
C PRO A 133 6.92 -1.02 43.15
N ASP A 134 7.46 -2.24 43.11
CA ASP A 134 8.12 -2.82 44.29
C ASP A 134 9.38 -3.60 43.92
N THR A 135 10.49 -3.04 44.42
CA THR A 135 11.74 -3.65 44.94
C THR A 135 12.67 -4.44 44.00
N PRO A 136 13.98 -4.08 43.95
CA PRO A 136 14.96 -4.71 43.07
C PRO A 136 15.66 -5.90 43.74
N ASP A 137 15.75 -7.02 43.02
CA ASP A 137 16.77 -8.05 43.30
C ASP A 137 17.81 -8.07 42.18
N LYS A 138 19.07 -8.14 42.61
CA LYS A 138 20.29 -8.02 41.81
C LYS A 138 20.71 -9.41 41.35
N SER A 139 21.29 -9.44 40.15
CA SER A 139 22.23 -10.48 39.64
C SER A 139 21.63 -11.56 38.73
N ALA A 140 21.38 -11.18 37.47
CA ALA A 140 21.71 -12.03 36.34
C ALA A 140 21.94 -11.13 35.11
N LYS A 141 23.10 -11.25 34.48
CA LYS A 141 23.47 -10.52 33.26
C LYS A 141 22.88 -11.31 32.07
N PRO A 142 21.85 -10.81 31.36
CA PRO A 142 21.35 -11.50 30.18
C PRO A 142 22.28 -11.17 29.01
N GLU A 143 22.94 -12.18 28.48
CA GLU A 143 23.54 -12.13 27.14
C GLU A 143 22.39 -11.94 26.16
N THR A 144 22.18 -10.68 25.77
CA THR A 144 21.15 -10.28 24.82
C THR A 144 21.77 -10.43 23.44
N ASP A 145 21.50 -11.56 22.80
CA ASP A 145 21.75 -11.75 21.38
C ASP A 145 20.70 -10.90 20.64
N GLU A 146 21.02 -9.63 20.43
CA GLU A 146 20.21 -8.67 19.67
C GLU A 146 20.20 -9.11 18.19
N SER A 147 19.40 -10.13 17.88
CA SER A 147 19.03 -10.46 16.51
C SER A 147 18.21 -9.28 15.97
N LYS A 148 18.90 -8.32 15.36
CA LYS A 148 18.32 -7.20 14.63
C LYS A 148 17.40 -7.75 13.54
N GLN A 149 16.12 -7.89 13.85
CA GLN A 149 15.14 -8.39 12.90
C GLN A 149 15.04 -7.38 11.76
N ASP A 150 15.33 -7.83 10.54
CA ASP A 150 15.12 -7.01 9.36
C ASP A 150 13.62 -6.74 9.18
N PRO A 151 13.23 -5.52 8.75
CA PRO A 151 11.84 -5.20 8.52
C PRO A 151 11.20 -6.20 7.55
N ALA A 152 10.05 -6.75 7.92
CA ALA A 152 9.39 -7.77 7.12
C ALA A 152 8.66 -7.14 5.93
N LEU A 153 8.92 -7.61 4.71
CA LEU A 153 8.22 -7.16 3.51
C LEU A 153 6.75 -7.61 3.54
N ALA A 154 5.81 -6.67 3.43
CA ALA A 154 4.38 -6.96 3.35
C ALA A 154 3.87 -6.94 1.91
N ALA A 155 4.28 -5.93 1.15
CA ALA A 155 3.88 -5.79 -0.24
C ALA A 155 4.96 -5.09 -1.07
N ARG A 156 4.97 -5.38 -2.37
CA ARG A 156 5.84 -4.74 -3.36
C ARG A 156 5.05 -4.46 -4.63
N LEU A 157 5.23 -3.27 -5.20
CA LEU A 157 4.73 -2.91 -6.53
C LEU A 157 5.90 -2.40 -7.37
N ALA A 158 6.33 -3.20 -8.35
CA ALA A 158 7.35 -2.82 -9.31
C ALA A 158 6.69 -2.13 -10.51
N VAL A 159 7.11 -0.89 -10.81
CA VAL A 159 6.53 -0.06 -11.88
C VAL A 159 7.65 0.40 -12.81
N PRO A 160 7.95 -0.36 -13.87
CA PRO A 160 9.09 -0.05 -14.74
C PRO A 160 8.92 1.34 -15.37
N PHE A 161 9.88 2.24 -15.12
CA PHE A 161 9.65 3.67 -15.27
C PHE A 161 9.82 4.19 -16.70
N ARG A 162 10.32 3.41 -17.66
CA ARG A 162 10.39 3.83 -19.08
C ARG A 162 10.23 2.67 -20.05
N PRO A 163 9.52 2.86 -21.18
CA PRO A 163 9.82 2.05 -22.35
C PRO A 163 11.26 2.40 -22.75
N HIS A 164 12.18 1.44 -22.64
CA HIS A 164 13.44 1.56 -23.38
C HIS A 164 13.05 1.74 -24.86
N LEU A 165 13.71 2.67 -25.55
CA LEU A 165 13.34 3.17 -26.89
C LEU A 165 13.04 2.08 -27.94
N PHE A 166 13.39 0.83 -27.68
CA PHE A 166 13.22 -0.30 -28.59
C PHE A 166 12.68 -1.59 -27.94
N THR A 167 12.28 -1.59 -26.66
CA THR A 167 11.70 -2.79 -26.02
C THR A 167 10.39 -2.48 -25.29
N LYS A 168 9.44 -3.41 -25.37
CA LYS A 168 8.20 -3.34 -24.59
C LYS A 168 8.58 -3.46 -23.11
N SER A 169 8.27 -2.45 -22.31
CA SER A 169 8.46 -2.52 -20.86
C SER A 169 7.61 -3.66 -20.28
N PRO A 170 8.12 -4.39 -19.28
CA PRO A 170 7.30 -5.40 -18.60
C PRO A 170 6.07 -4.76 -17.94
N PRO A 171 4.99 -5.52 -17.73
CA PRO A 171 3.85 -5.03 -16.96
C PRO A 171 4.26 -4.78 -15.49
N PRO A 172 3.61 -3.82 -14.80
CA PRO A 172 3.81 -3.62 -13.37
C PRO A 172 3.46 -4.88 -12.60
N ALA A 173 4.34 -5.29 -11.71
CA ALA A 173 4.19 -6.51 -10.92
C ALA A 173 3.84 -6.15 -9.48
N LEU A 174 2.83 -6.81 -8.95
CA LEU A 174 2.35 -6.70 -7.58
C LEU A 174 2.65 -8.01 -6.84
N HIS A 175 3.33 -7.90 -5.71
CA HIS A 175 3.59 -8.99 -4.80
C HIS A 175 3.03 -8.65 -3.42
N LEU A 176 2.24 -9.54 -2.84
CA LEU A 176 1.68 -9.43 -1.50
C LEU A 176 2.01 -10.70 -0.72
N THR A 177 2.56 -10.56 0.50
CA THR A 177 2.86 -11.72 1.35
C THR A 177 1.59 -12.30 1.98
N PRO A 178 1.58 -13.59 2.37
CA PRO A 178 0.40 -14.20 3.00
C PRO A 178 -0.10 -13.45 4.23
N ALA A 179 0.81 -12.92 5.05
CA ALA A 179 0.47 -12.14 6.23
C ALA A 179 -0.26 -10.83 5.90
N ALA A 180 0.03 -10.24 4.74
CA ALA A 180 -0.65 -9.04 4.24
C ALA A 180 -2.01 -9.35 3.61
N LEU A 181 -2.19 -10.55 3.05
CA LEU A 181 -3.40 -10.94 2.33
C LEU A 181 -4.63 -11.10 3.23
N VAL A 182 -4.46 -11.70 4.42
CA VAL A 182 -5.60 -12.04 5.30
C VAL A 182 -6.37 -10.79 5.70
N ASP A 183 -5.63 -9.75 6.05
CA ASP A 183 -6.18 -8.56 6.65
C ASP A 183 -6.21 -7.41 5.65
N ASP A 184 -5.07 -6.98 5.15
CA ASP A 184 -4.88 -5.65 4.55
C ASP A 184 -4.70 -5.68 3.02
N GLU A 185 -5.08 -6.77 2.34
CA GLU A 185 -4.92 -6.94 0.90
C GLU A 185 -5.45 -5.74 0.10
N VAL A 186 -6.76 -5.46 0.21
CA VAL A 186 -7.42 -4.38 -0.54
C VAL A 186 -6.83 -3.03 -0.16
N PHE A 187 -6.52 -2.82 1.12
CA PHE A 187 -5.93 -1.58 1.60
C PHE A 187 -4.55 -1.34 0.95
N LEU A 188 -3.68 -2.34 0.97
CA LEU A 188 -2.33 -2.26 0.41
C LEU A 188 -2.35 -2.04 -1.10
N ILE A 189 -3.25 -2.72 -1.83
CA ILE A 189 -3.43 -2.50 -3.28
C ILE A 189 -3.78 -1.03 -3.55
N LEU A 190 -4.79 -0.49 -2.85
CA LEU A 190 -5.22 0.90 -3.05
C LEU A 190 -4.13 1.90 -2.67
N VAL A 191 -3.39 1.64 -1.59
CA VAL A 191 -2.29 2.52 -1.13
C VAL A 191 -1.14 2.54 -2.13
N LEU A 192 -0.74 1.39 -2.67
CA LEU A 192 0.31 1.30 -3.68
C LEU A 192 -0.09 2.01 -4.98
N ILE A 193 -1.34 1.81 -5.45
CA ILE A 193 -1.90 2.55 -6.60
C ILE A 193 -1.91 4.07 -6.31
N TYR A 194 -2.39 4.47 -5.13
CA TYR A 194 -2.47 5.88 -4.74
C TYR A 194 -1.10 6.56 -4.76
N GLU A 195 -0.09 5.94 -4.15
CA GLU A 195 1.24 6.53 -4.06
C GLU A 195 1.97 6.55 -5.41
N GLU A 196 1.79 5.53 -6.25
CA GLU A 196 2.35 5.52 -7.60
C GLU A 196 1.74 6.61 -8.47
N VAL A 197 0.42 6.73 -8.51
CA VAL A 197 -0.27 7.78 -9.28
C VAL A 197 0.15 9.16 -8.80
N ARG A 198 0.26 9.36 -7.47
CA ARG A 198 0.73 10.63 -6.89
C ARG A 198 2.18 10.93 -7.24
N ARG A 199 3.03 9.93 -7.44
CA ARG A 199 4.40 10.10 -7.90
C ARG A 199 4.43 10.53 -9.36
N GLN A 200 3.68 9.84 -10.23
CA GLN A 200 3.54 10.20 -11.64
C GLN A 200 3.02 11.63 -11.82
N ASP A 201 2.00 12.04 -11.06
CA ASP A 201 1.48 13.40 -11.08
C ASP A 201 2.55 14.43 -10.79
N LYS A 202 3.37 14.20 -9.75
CA LYS A 202 4.45 15.13 -9.39
C LYS A 202 5.50 15.24 -10.50
N THR A 203 5.86 14.11 -11.11
CA THR A 203 6.82 14.07 -12.22
C THR A 203 6.27 14.80 -13.45
N ASN A 204 4.97 14.70 -13.73
CA ASN A 204 4.35 15.38 -14.86
C ASN A 204 4.22 16.89 -14.62
N THR A 205 3.97 17.33 -13.38
CA THR A 205 3.86 18.76 -13.04
C THR A 205 5.21 19.49 -12.98
N SER A 206 6.35 18.79 -12.97
CA SER A 206 7.68 19.41 -12.91
C SER A 206 8.25 19.84 -14.26
N LEU A 207 7.49 19.70 -15.36
CA LEU A 207 7.87 20.25 -16.65
C LEU A 207 7.33 21.69 -16.75
N PRO A 208 8.18 22.73 -16.86
CA PRO A 208 7.71 24.06 -17.21
C PRO A 208 7.08 24.01 -18.60
N GLU A 209 5.90 24.63 -18.75
CA GLU A 209 5.25 24.89 -20.05
C GLU A 209 6.15 25.71 -20.99
#